data_AF-A0A4R3NSQ4-F1
#
_entry.id   AF-A0A4R3NSQ4-F1
#
_cell.length_a   1.000
_cell.length_b   1.000
_cell.length_c   1.000
_cell.angle_alpha   90.00
_cell.angle_beta   90.00
_cell.angle_gamma   90.00
#
_symmetry.space_group_name_H-M   'P 1'
#
loop_
_entity.id
_entity.type
_entity.pdbx_description
1 polymer ?
#
loop_
_entity_poly.entity_id
_entity_poly.type
_entity_poly.pdbx_seq_one_letter_code
_entity_poly.pdbx_strand_id
1 'polypeptide(L)' 'SPDLNPIEKAFSKLKALLRKAKARTYDDLWRAVGHVCALFSPQECWNYFKSTACVAD' A
#
# COMPACT_ATOMS: atom_id res chain seq x y z
N SER A 1 -5.92 -17.24 9.52
CA SER A 1 -4.65 -16.65 9.07
C SER A 1 -4.85 -15.26 8.54
N PRO A 2 -3.96 -14.31 8.88
CA PRO A 2 -4.01 -12.91 8.44
C PRO A 2 -3.73 -12.70 6.95
N ASP A 3 -3.31 -13.74 6.22
CA ASP A 3 -2.90 -13.69 4.81
C ASP A 3 -4.01 -13.40 3.77
N LEU A 4 -5.27 -13.36 4.20
CA LEU A 4 -6.44 -13.17 3.31
C LEU A 4 -7.03 -11.76 3.35
N ASN A 5 -6.37 -10.78 3.97
CA ASN A 5 -6.88 -9.41 3.97
C ASN A 5 -6.15 -8.55 2.90
N PRO A 6 -6.83 -8.01 1.89
CA PRO A 6 -6.21 -7.21 0.84
C PRO A 6 -5.52 -5.95 1.37
N ILE A 7 -5.92 -5.49 2.56
CA ILE A 7 -5.28 -4.37 3.26
C ILE A 7 -3.82 -4.69 3.62
N GLU A 8 -3.48 -5.93 3.98
CA GLU A 8 -2.12 -6.31 4.41
C GLU A 8 -1.11 -6.21 3.26
N LYS A 9 -1.54 -6.56 2.03
CA LYS A 9 -0.71 -6.46 0.83
C LYS A 9 -0.42 -5.00 0.47
N ALA A 10 -1.46 -4.16 0.45
CA ALA A 10 -1.31 -2.72 0.21
C ALA A 10 -0.43 -2.05 1.28
N PHE A 11 -0.67 -2.35 2.57
CA PHE A 11 0.11 -1.79 3.67
C PHE A 11 1.56 -2.26 3.69
N SER A 12 1.84 -3.49 3.23
CA SER A 12 3.21 -3.99 3.10
C SER A 12 4.02 -3.18 2.08
N LYS A 13 3.44 -2.90 0.89
CA LYS A 13 4.06 -2.02 -0.11
C LYS A 13 4.21 -0.58 0.41
N LEU A 14 3.17 -0.02 1.02
CA LEU A 14 3.19 1.32 1.62
C LEU A 14 4.34 1.46 2.62
N LYS A 15 4.43 0.53 3.59
CA LYS A 15 5.51 0.49 4.60
C LYS A 15 6.90 0.42 3.95
N ALA A 16 7.06 -0.40 2.91
CA ALA A 16 8.35 -0.54 2.22
C ALA A 16 8.78 0.78 1.54
N LEU A 17 7.86 1.46 0.87
CA LEU A 17 8.13 2.73 0.19
C LEU A 17 8.39 3.88 1.17
N LEU A 18 7.64 3.96 2.26
CA LEU A 18 7.87 4.95 3.33
C LEU A 18 9.23 4.75 4.00
N ARG A 19 9.64 3.50 4.27
CA ARG A 19 10.98 3.20 4.79
C ARG A 19 12.09 3.64 3.82
N LYS A 20 11.87 3.50 2.51
CA LYS A 20 12.81 4.00 1.48
C LYS A 20 12.89 5.52 1.44
N ALA A 21 11.80 6.23 1.73
CA ALA A 21 11.76 7.69 1.76
C ALA A 21 12.59 8.31 2.90
N LYS A 22 12.88 7.55 3.98
CA LYS A 22 13.74 7.97 5.10
C LYS A 22 13.38 9.33 5.71
N ALA A 23 12.11 9.70 5.73
CA ALA A 23 11.63 10.95 6.33
C ALA A 23 12.04 11.05 7.81
N ARG A 24 12.47 12.24 8.24
CA ARG A 24 12.94 12.51 9.61
C ARG A 24 12.05 13.50 10.38
N THR A 25 11.08 14.09 9.69
CA THR A 25 10.10 15.01 10.27
C THR A 25 8.69 14.51 9.98
N TYR A 26 7.72 15.00 10.76
CA TYR A 26 6.31 14.69 10.55
C TYR A 26 5.82 15.20 9.19
N ASP A 27 6.15 16.44 8.83
CA ASP A 27 5.78 17.03 7.54
C ASP A 27 6.34 16.24 6.35
N ASP A 28 7.60 15.82 6.42
CA ASP A 28 8.22 15.02 5.37
C ASP A 28 7.57 13.63 5.26
N LEU A 29 7.20 13.04 6.40
CA LEU A 29 6.46 11.78 6.41
C LEU A 29 5.08 11.96 5.75
N TRP A 30 4.37 13.04 6.06
CA TRP A 30 3.03 13.29 5.51
C TRP A 30 3.07 13.52 4.00
N ARG A 31 4.05 14.29 3.52
CA ARG A 31 4.31 14.45 2.07
C ARG A 31 4.67 13.13 1.40
N ALA A 32 5.53 12.34 2.05
CA ALA A 32 5.92 11.03 1.53
C ALA A 32 4.73 10.07 1.42
N VAL A 33 3.81 10.07 2.39
CA VAL A 33 2.56 9.29 2.31
C VAL A 33 1.76 9.69 1.09
N GLY A 34 1.54 10.98 0.86
CA GLY A 34 0.82 11.47 -0.33
C GLY A 34 1.46 11.02 -1.64
N HIS A 35 2.78 11.19 -1.77
CA HIS A 35 3.52 10.73 -2.95
C HIS A 35 3.44 9.21 -3.14
N VAL A 36 3.58 8.43 -2.07
CA VAL A 36 3.54 6.97 -2.14
C VAL A 36 2.15 6.48 -2.51
N CYS A 37 1.08 7.08 -1.99
CA CYS A 37 -0.29 6.75 -2.36
C CYS A 37 -0.55 6.98 -3.86
N ALA A 38 0.05 8.02 -4.46
CA ALA A 38 -0.05 8.27 -5.89
C ALA A 38 0.65 7.23 -6.78
N LEU A 39 1.48 6.34 -6.21
CA LEU A 39 2.16 5.25 -6.93
C LEU A 39 1.31 3.98 -7.05
N PHE A 40 0.15 3.93 -6.40
CA PHE A 40 -0.78 2.80 -6.51
C PHE A 40 -1.70 3.04 -7.70
N SER A 41 -1.66 2.14 -8.68
CA SER A 41 -2.62 2.18 -9.79
C SER A 41 -3.94 1.50 -9.41
N PRO A 42 -5.07 1.90 -10.01
CA PRO A 42 -6.35 1.21 -9.79
C PRO A 42 -6.28 -0.30 -10.08
N GLN A 43 -5.55 -0.70 -11.12
CA GLN A 43 -5.36 -2.10 -11.48
C GLN A 43 -4.58 -2.87 -10.41
N GLU A 44 -3.53 -2.28 -9.85
CA GLU A 44 -2.77 -2.90 -8.76
C GLU A 44 -3.64 -3.08 -7.52
N CYS A 45 -4.41 -2.06 -7.15
CA CYS A 45 -5.36 -2.15 -6.05
C CYS A 45 -6.36 -3.28 -6.28
N TRP A 46 -6.92 -3.40 -7.49
CA TRP A 46 -7.82 -4.49 -7.88
C TRP A 46 -7.17 -5.87 -7.75
N ASN A 47 -5.89 -5.99 -8.14
CA ASN A 47 -5.14 -7.23 -8.01
C ASN A 47 -4.97 -7.65 -6.53
N TYR A 48 -4.83 -6.71 -5.60
CA TYR A 48 -4.82 -7.05 -4.17
C TYR A 48 -6.13 -7.71 -3.75
N PHE A 49 -7.28 -7.16 -4.14
CA PHE A 49 -8.60 -7.73 -3.83
C PHE A 49 -8.84 -9.10 -4.47
N LYS A 50 -8.44 -9.30 -5.73
CA LYS A 50 -8.50 -10.61 -6.41
C LYS A 50 -7.64 -11.65 -5.69
N SER A 51 -6.42 -11.26 -5.33
CA SER A 51 -5.43 -12.16 -4.72
C SER A 51 -5.75 -12.58 -3.28
N THR A 52 -6.84 -12.07 -2.70
CA THR A 52 -7.33 -12.40 -1.36
C THR A 52 -8.71 -13.06 -1.38
N ALA A 53 -9.19 -13.49 -2.55
CA ALA A 53 -10.50 -14.11 -2.75
C ALA A 53 -11.69 -13.25 -2.25
N CYS A 54 -11.50 -11.94 -2.08
CA CYS A 54 -12.57 -11.02 -1.71
C CYS A 54 -13.49 -10.67 -2.89
N VAL A 55 -13.12 -11.07 -4.11
CA VAL A 55 -13.88 -10.84 -5.34
C VAL A 55 -13.76 -12.10 -6.20
N ALA A 56 -14.88 -12.55 -6.78
CA ALA A 56 -14.88 -13.59 -7.82
C ALA A 56 -14.40 -13.00 -9.16
N ASP A 57 -13.87 -13.85 -10.04
CA ASP A 57 -13.46 -13.45 -11.40
C ASP A 57 -14.61 -13.01 -12.29
#